data_AF-A0A927N158-F1
#
_entry.id   AF-A0A927N158-F1
#
_cell.length_a   1.000
_cell.length_b   1.000
_cell.length_c   1.000
_cell.angle_alpha   90.00
_cell.angle_beta   90.00
_cell.angle_gamma   90.00
#
_symmetry.space_group_name_H-M   'P 1'
#
loop_
_entity.id
_entity.type
_entity.pdbx_description
1 polymer ?
#
loop_
_entity_poly.entity_id
_entity_poly.type
_entity_poly.pdbx_seq_one_letter_code
_entity_poly.pdbx_strand_id
1 'polypeptide(L)'
;MTRPTPPGYFRELARAVREAFGLLERPAISDAEVVRILDEISRRGLLAGGRSEPPRCSGWRAVARPVRSRQSASPSATARSVSTIHGQVSVPSRPKRIVAANFPEACTLLDLGITPVGRPAYMPSFAKYTRALGGVPMVTDSAGQLLLERVASLAPDLIVTADWADPKMRQVPYDKLRAIAPTAVFTREQAAGNWRDQATATAGAVNQADALAALRRKYLDRAAEIRRTHARLLAETRWDIVDASQNVWDLYSSTSSHGGVLT
;
A
#
# COMPACT_ATOMS: atom_id res chain seq x y z
N MET A 1 -1.30 17.71 20.41
CA MET A 1 -1.88 19.07 20.22
C MET A 1 -1.24 19.69 18.99
N THR A 2 -1.89 19.59 17.83
CA THR A 2 -1.45 20.25 16.59
C THR A 2 -1.86 21.72 16.66
N ARG A 3 -0.88 22.63 16.69
CA ARG A 3 -1.18 24.06 16.58
C ARG A 3 -1.77 24.34 15.19
N PRO A 4 -2.85 25.15 15.09
CA PRO A 4 -3.40 25.52 13.80
C PRO A 4 -2.38 26.35 13.02
N THR A 5 -2.29 26.09 11.72
CA THR A 5 -1.41 26.82 10.80
C THR A 5 -1.82 28.30 10.77
N PRO A 6 -0.89 29.26 10.96
CA PRO A 6 -1.23 30.67 10.99
C PRO A 6 -1.88 31.14 9.68
N PRO A 7 -2.87 32.04 9.72
CA PRO A 7 -3.42 32.66 8.52
C PRO A 7 -2.30 33.35 7.73
N GLY A 8 -2.13 32.99 6.46
CA GLY A 8 -1.10 33.56 5.58
C GLY A 8 0.17 32.73 5.41
N TYR A 9 0.34 31.62 6.16
CA TYR A 9 1.51 30.73 6.02
C TYR A 9 1.73 30.26 4.58
N PHE A 10 0.66 29.85 3.88
CA PHE A 10 0.76 29.42 2.49
C PHE A 10 1.07 30.58 1.52
N ARG A 11 0.69 31.83 1.84
CA ARG A 11 1.05 32.99 1.02
C ARG A 11 2.52 33.36 1.18
N GLU A 12 3.03 33.30 2.41
CA GLU A 12 4.45 33.49 2.73
C GLU A 12 5.30 32.40 2.06
N LEU A 13 4.85 31.14 2.14
CA LEU A 13 5.53 30.01 1.48
C LEU A 13 5.55 30.17 -0.04
N ALA A 14 4.42 30.56 -0.65
CA ALA A 14 4.32 30.81 -2.08
C ALA A 14 5.12 32.04 -2.54
N ARG A 15 5.37 33.02 -1.65
CA ARG A 15 6.28 34.15 -1.91
C ARG A 15 7.73 33.69 -1.86
N ALA A 16 8.13 32.96 -0.81
CA ALA A 16 9.47 32.44 -0.63
C ALA A 16 9.89 31.46 -1.76
N VAL A 17 8.97 30.61 -2.22
CA VAL A 17 9.21 29.73 -3.38
C VAL A 17 9.35 30.54 -4.68
N ARG A 18 8.56 31.61 -4.86
CA ARG A 18 8.70 32.50 -6.02
C ARG A 18 10.03 33.26 -6.03
N GLU A 19 10.46 33.74 -4.87
CA GLU A 19 11.74 34.43 -4.69
C GLU A 19 12.93 33.46 -4.86
N ALA A 20 12.84 32.24 -4.33
CA ALA A 20 13.89 31.24 -4.43
C ALA A 20 14.08 30.68 -5.86
N PHE A 21 13.02 30.65 -6.68
CA PHE A 21 13.06 30.04 -8.02
C PHE A 21 13.02 31.05 -9.18
N GLY A 22 13.04 32.36 -8.93
CA GLY A 22 13.16 33.38 -9.99
C GLY A 22 12.07 33.33 -11.07
N LEU A 23 10.88 32.83 -10.73
CA LEU A 23 9.76 32.63 -11.68
C LEU A 23 8.89 33.90 -11.78
N LEU A 24 9.43 34.95 -12.39
CA LEU A 24 8.67 35.96 -13.13
C LEU A 24 8.94 35.60 -14.60
N GLU A 25 8.00 35.23 -15.48
CA GLU A 25 6.75 35.88 -15.85
C GLU A 25 5.86 34.82 -16.53
N ARG A 26 4.66 34.55 -16.00
CA ARG A 26 3.47 34.04 -16.72
C ARG A 26 2.30 33.93 -15.74
N PRO A 27 1.04 34.11 -16.18
CA PRO A 27 -0.09 34.16 -15.26
C PRO A 27 -0.28 32.79 -14.60
N ALA A 28 -0.04 32.73 -13.29
CA ALA A 28 -0.21 31.53 -12.49
C ALA A 28 -1.69 31.11 -12.47
N ILE A 29 -1.96 29.83 -12.72
CA ILE A 29 -3.23 29.20 -12.34
C ILE A 29 -3.41 29.47 -10.85
N SER A 30 -4.60 29.93 -10.46
CA SER A 30 -4.82 30.33 -9.07
C SER A 30 -4.74 29.11 -8.14
N ASP A 31 -4.22 29.30 -6.92
CA ASP A 31 -4.14 28.23 -5.90
C ASP A 31 -5.53 27.58 -5.65
N ALA A 32 -6.61 28.34 -5.85
CA ALA A 32 -7.99 27.88 -5.75
C ALA A 32 -8.36 26.86 -6.84
N GLU A 33 -7.83 27.00 -8.05
CA GLU A 33 -8.06 26.06 -9.15
C GLU A 33 -7.30 24.75 -8.96
N VAL A 34 -6.05 24.83 -8.47
CA VAL A 34 -5.26 23.63 -8.13
C VAL A 34 -5.94 22.84 -7.01
N VAL A 35 -6.39 23.53 -5.94
CA VAL A 35 -7.11 22.89 -4.83
C VAL A 35 -8.44 22.29 -5.28
N ARG A 36 -9.17 22.97 -6.18
CA ARG A 36 -10.43 22.44 -6.75
C ARG A 36 -10.19 21.17 -7.57
N ILE A 37 -9.13 21.11 -8.37
CA ILE A 37 -8.78 19.92 -9.16
C ILE A 37 -8.45 18.74 -8.23
N LEU A 38 -7.66 18.97 -7.17
CA LEU A 38 -7.30 17.94 -6.20
C LEU A 38 -8.53 17.43 -5.41
N ASP A 39 -9.45 18.32 -5.05
CA ASP A 39 -10.69 18.00 -4.34
C ASP A 39 -11.69 17.23 -5.25
N GLU A 40 -11.80 17.61 -6.52
CA GLU A 40 -12.66 16.93 -7.50
C GLU A 40 -12.16 15.51 -7.86
N ILE A 41 -10.83 15.31 -7.89
CA ILE A 41 -10.21 13.99 -8.05
C ILE A 41 -10.53 13.08 -6.86
N SER A 42 -10.53 13.63 -5.64
CA SER A 42 -10.73 12.89 -4.39
C SER A 42 -12.20 12.52 -4.13
N ARG A 43 -13.16 13.37 -4.52
CA ARG A 43 -14.59 13.16 -4.23
C ARG A 43 -15.29 12.14 -5.13
N ARG A 44 -14.86 11.96 -6.38
CA ARG A 44 -15.54 11.06 -7.34
C ARG A 44 -15.13 9.58 -7.24
N GLY A 45 -14.23 9.23 -6.34
CA GLY A 45 -13.77 7.83 -6.13
C GLY A 45 -14.71 6.93 -5.32
N LEU A 46 -15.90 7.40 -4.89
CA LEU A 46 -16.70 6.71 -3.87
C LEU A 46 -18.06 6.13 -4.30
N LEU A 47 -18.47 6.16 -5.57
CA LEU A 47 -19.79 5.65 -5.97
C LEU A 47 -19.76 4.91 -7.31
N ALA A 48 -19.60 3.58 -7.26
CA ALA A 48 -20.23 2.63 -8.19
C ALA A 48 -19.93 1.19 -7.74
N GLY A 49 -20.80 0.66 -6.87
CA GLY A 49 -20.95 -0.78 -6.67
C GLY A 49 -21.93 -1.34 -7.70
N GLY A 50 -21.62 -2.52 -8.25
CA GLY A 50 -22.50 -3.23 -9.18
C GLY A 50 -22.24 -4.73 -9.11
N ARG A 51 -23.24 -5.46 -8.60
CA ARG A 51 -23.28 -6.92 -8.42
C ARG A 51 -23.44 -7.63 -9.77
N SER A 52 -22.88 -8.83 -9.92
CA SER A 52 -23.46 -9.87 -10.79
C SER A 52 -23.11 -11.26 -10.26
N GLU A 53 -24.15 -12.10 -10.16
CA GLU A 53 -24.11 -13.54 -9.82
C GLU A 53 -23.58 -14.37 -11.01
N PRO A 54 -23.02 -15.57 -10.78
CA PRO A 54 -22.61 -16.47 -11.85
C PRO A 54 -23.74 -17.44 -12.26
N PRO A 55 -23.75 -17.94 -13.51
CA PRO A 55 -24.69 -18.99 -13.91
C PRO A 55 -24.21 -20.37 -13.45
N ARG A 56 -25.20 -21.19 -13.13
CA ARG A 56 -25.12 -22.62 -12.83
C ARG A 56 -24.88 -23.40 -14.12
N CYS A 57 -24.01 -24.42 -14.08
CA CYS A 57 -24.06 -25.54 -15.01
C CYS A 57 -24.08 -26.85 -14.23
N SER A 58 -25.12 -27.62 -14.49
CA SER A 58 -25.40 -28.97 -14.08
C SER A 58 -24.67 -29.99 -14.98
N GLY A 59 -24.31 -31.13 -14.40
CA GLY A 59 -24.29 -32.41 -15.12
C GLY A 59 -22.91 -32.98 -15.46
N TRP A 60 -22.39 -33.85 -14.58
CA TRP A 60 -22.10 -35.24 -14.97
C TRP A 60 -21.98 -36.12 -13.72
N ARG A 61 -22.73 -37.23 -13.70
CA ARG A 61 -22.57 -38.34 -12.76
C ARG A 61 -21.46 -39.27 -13.28
N ALA A 62 -20.52 -39.62 -12.42
CA ALA A 62 -19.81 -40.89 -12.49
C ALA A 62 -19.74 -41.47 -11.08
N VAL A 63 -20.26 -42.69 -10.93
CA VAL A 63 -20.29 -43.45 -9.68
C VAL A 63 -19.03 -44.31 -9.64
N ALA A 64 -18.21 -44.15 -8.60
CA ALA A 64 -17.27 -45.17 -8.15
C ALA A 64 -17.16 -45.09 -6.62
N ARG A 65 -17.45 -46.21 -5.94
CA ARG A 65 -17.40 -46.41 -4.48
C ARG A 65 -16.09 -47.14 -4.09
N PRO A 66 -15.73 -47.16 -2.79
CA PRO A 66 -14.52 -46.49 -2.32
C PRO A 66 -13.40 -47.45 -1.93
N VAL A 67 -12.15 -46.97 -1.95
CA VAL A 67 -11.07 -47.53 -1.14
C VAL A 67 -10.83 -46.59 0.03
N ARG A 68 -11.16 -47.07 1.22
CA ARG A 68 -10.96 -46.37 2.50
C ARG A 68 -9.53 -46.57 2.94
N SER A 69 -8.63 -45.67 2.55
CA SER A 69 -7.39 -45.45 3.30
C SER A 69 -7.69 -44.48 4.44
N ARG A 70 -7.30 -44.84 5.67
CA ARG A 70 -7.30 -43.91 6.80
C ARG A 70 -6.27 -42.83 6.53
N GLN A 71 -6.70 -41.73 5.91
CA GLN A 71 -5.96 -40.48 5.91
C GLN A 71 -6.43 -39.64 7.08
N SER A 72 -5.53 -39.43 8.03
CA SER A 72 -5.61 -38.42 9.06
C SER A 72 -5.88 -37.08 8.38
N ALA A 73 -7.11 -36.58 8.47
CA ALA A 73 -7.50 -35.31 7.90
C ALA A 73 -6.97 -34.18 8.78
N SER A 74 -5.84 -33.59 8.37
CA SER A 74 -5.64 -32.14 8.52
C SER A 74 -5.80 -31.55 7.12
N PRO A 75 -6.64 -30.52 6.91
CA PRO A 75 -6.62 -29.81 5.63
C PRO A 75 -5.30 -29.08 5.56
N SER A 76 -4.32 -29.69 4.90
CA SER A 76 -3.11 -29.02 4.42
C SER A 76 -3.59 -27.87 3.55
N ALA A 77 -3.57 -26.66 4.10
CA ALA A 77 -3.49 -25.47 3.26
C ALA A 77 -2.19 -25.62 2.50
N THR A 78 -2.27 -25.99 1.21
CA THR A 78 -1.10 -26.15 0.34
C THR A 78 -0.17 -24.95 0.55
N ALA A 79 1.10 -25.17 0.85
CA ALA A 79 2.04 -24.06 0.98
C ALA A 79 2.51 -23.61 -0.42
N ARG A 80 2.84 -22.34 -0.57
CA ARG A 80 3.43 -21.75 -1.79
C ARG A 80 4.77 -21.11 -1.45
N SER A 81 5.73 -21.22 -2.36
CA SER A 81 7.00 -20.51 -2.21
C SER A 81 6.86 -19.07 -2.67
N VAL A 82 7.43 -18.15 -1.91
CA VAL A 82 7.50 -16.72 -2.23
C VAL A 82 8.95 -16.26 -2.12
N SER A 83 9.41 -15.51 -3.12
CA SER A 83 10.74 -14.90 -3.10
C SER A 83 10.75 -13.68 -2.19
N THR A 84 11.75 -13.60 -1.32
CA THR A 84 11.97 -12.57 -0.30
C THR A 84 13.44 -12.16 -0.29
N ILE A 85 13.80 -11.13 0.46
CA ILE A 85 15.22 -10.75 0.65
C ILE A 85 16.05 -11.86 1.31
N HIS A 86 15.39 -12.77 2.04
CA HIS A 86 16.02 -13.91 2.71
C HIS A 86 15.92 -15.20 1.87
N GLY A 87 15.63 -15.08 0.58
CA GLY A 87 15.45 -16.21 -0.33
C GLY A 87 14.00 -16.69 -0.39
N GLN A 88 13.81 -17.97 -0.66
CA GLN A 88 12.48 -18.57 -0.81
C GLN A 88 11.86 -18.88 0.56
N VAL A 89 10.67 -18.37 0.82
CA VAL A 89 9.90 -18.61 2.04
C VAL A 89 8.62 -19.38 1.69
N SER A 90 8.37 -20.46 2.42
CA SER A 90 7.12 -21.23 2.31
C SER A 90 6.01 -20.54 3.09
N VAL A 91 5.00 -20.01 2.40
CA VAL A 91 3.84 -19.33 3.00
C VAL A 91 2.55 -20.12 2.74
N PRO A 92 1.50 -19.99 3.58
CA PRO A 92 0.22 -20.63 3.31
C PRO A 92 -0.37 -20.15 1.98
N SER A 93 -1.00 -21.02 1.18
CA SER A 93 -1.70 -20.57 -0.05
C SER A 93 -2.93 -19.69 0.23
N ARG A 94 -3.44 -19.72 1.46
CA ARG A 94 -4.62 -18.96 1.90
C ARG A 94 -4.43 -18.47 3.34
N PRO A 95 -3.51 -17.52 3.58
CA PRO A 95 -3.30 -16.98 4.92
C PRO A 95 -4.59 -16.32 5.44
N LYS A 96 -4.87 -16.50 6.72
CA LYS A 96 -6.09 -16.06 7.42
C LYS A 96 -5.79 -15.05 8.52
N ARG A 97 -4.62 -15.14 9.14
CA ARG A 97 -4.18 -14.30 10.24
C ARG A 97 -2.89 -13.61 9.85
N ILE A 98 -3.04 -12.57 9.03
CA ILE A 98 -1.90 -11.83 8.49
C ILE A 98 -1.55 -10.69 9.43
N VAL A 99 -0.30 -10.63 9.88
CA VAL A 99 0.26 -9.42 10.50
C VAL A 99 0.99 -8.63 9.41
N ALA A 100 0.62 -7.37 9.23
CA ALA A 100 1.40 -6.41 8.46
C ALA A 100 2.24 -5.57 9.42
N ALA A 101 3.56 -5.73 9.33
CA ALA A 101 4.51 -5.08 10.23
C ALA A 101 4.98 -3.71 9.73
N ASN A 102 4.62 -3.33 8.50
CA ASN A 102 4.94 -2.04 7.90
C ASN A 102 3.76 -1.52 7.06
N PHE A 103 3.71 -0.19 6.84
CA PHE A 103 2.50 0.48 6.33
C PHE A 103 2.19 0.21 4.85
N PRO A 104 3.15 0.09 3.92
CA PRO A 104 2.85 -0.22 2.53
C PRO A 104 2.17 -1.59 2.37
N GLU A 105 2.65 -2.59 3.12
CA GLU A 105 2.05 -3.92 3.16
C GLU A 105 0.64 -3.85 3.74
N ALA A 106 0.45 -3.14 4.86
CA ALA A 106 -0.86 -2.95 5.47
C ALA A 106 -1.85 -2.25 4.53
N CYS A 107 -1.44 -1.18 3.84
CA CYS A 107 -2.24 -0.50 2.82
C CYS A 107 -2.64 -1.46 1.69
N THR A 108 -1.68 -2.25 1.19
CA THR A 108 -1.95 -3.21 0.12
C THR A 108 -2.98 -4.25 0.54
N LEU A 109 -2.86 -4.82 1.75
CA LEU A 109 -3.85 -5.76 2.26
C LEU A 109 -5.25 -5.14 2.30
N LEU A 110 -5.35 -3.92 2.84
CA LEU A 110 -6.63 -3.20 2.94
C LEU A 110 -7.23 -2.89 1.57
N ASP A 111 -6.41 -2.50 0.60
CA ASP A 111 -6.83 -2.25 -0.78
C ASP A 111 -7.31 -3.52 -1.50
N LEU A 112 -6.81 -4.69 -1.09
CA LEU A 112 -7.28 -6.01 -1.52
C LEU A 112 -8.46 -6.54 -0.70
N GLY A 113 -8.99 -5.73 0.24
CA GLY A 113 -10.11 -6.11 1.11
C GLY A 113 -9.74 -7.06 2.25
N ILE A 114 -8.45 -7.22 2.54
CA ILE A 114 -7.94 -8.05 3.62
C ILE A 114 -7.63 -7.15 4.83
N THR A 115 -8.29 -7.42 5.95
CA THR A 115 -7.97 -6.74 7.21
C THR A 115 -6.91 -7.55 7.97
N PRO A 116 -5.71 -7.00 8.22
CA PRO A 116 -4.70 -7.71 8.99
C PRO A 116 -5.11 -7.82 10.47
N VAL A 117 -4.61 -8.85 11.16
CA VAL A 117 -4.82 -9.03 12.61
C VAL A 117 -3.88 -8.17 13.45
N GLY A 118 -2.84 -7.62 12.84
CA GLY A 118 -1.91 -6.67 13.45
C GLY A 118 -1.42 -5.67 12.42
N ARG A 119 -1.32 -4.40 12.81
CA ARG A 119 -0.96 -3.27 11.93
C ARG A 119 0.23 -2.48 12.46
N PRO A 120 0.97 -1.73 11.63
CA PRO A 120 1.93 -0.76 12.13
C PRO A 120 1.23 0.38 12.89
N ALA A 121 2.01 1.08 13.71
CA ALA A 121 1.56 2.26 14.42
C ALA A 121 1.13 3.37 13.46
N TYR A 122 2.00 3.67 12.50
CA TYR A 122 1.74 4.64 11.44
C TYR A 122 0.88 4.01 10.34
N MET A 123 -0.21 4.68 9.99
CA MET A 123 -1.03 4.41 8.81
C MET A 123 -1.47 5.75 8.22
N PRO A 124 -1.55 5.88 6.88
CA PRO A 124 -2.10 7.08 6.28
C PRO A 124 -3.58 7.25 6.66
N SER A 125 -3.98 8.50 6.92
CA SER A 125 -5.31 8.86 7.44
C SER A 125 -6.38 8.86 6.35
N PHE A 126 -6.68 7.68 5.82
CA PHE A 126 -7.81 7.48 4.92
C PHE A 126 -8.99 6.90 5.70
N ALA A 127 -10.18 7.50 5.55
CA ALA A 127 -11.39 7.06 6.26
C ALA A 127 -11.67 5.56 6.09
N LYS A 128 -11.40 5.01 4.90
CA LYS A 128 -11.50 3.56 4.61
C LYS A 128 -10.57 2.72 5.50
N TYR A 129 -9.33 3.15 5.69
CA TYR A 129 -8.35 2.43 6.49
C TYR A 129 -8.65 2.55 7.98
N THR A 130 -9.00 3.75 8.44
CA THR A 130 -9.41 3.97 9.84
C THR A 130 -10.60 3.10 10.22
N ARG A 131 -11.59 2.97 9.33
CA ARG A 131 -12.75 2.09 9.55
C ARG A 131 -12.34 0.62 9.58
N ALA A 132 -11.58 0.16 8.59
CA ALA A 132 -11.18 -1.24 8.48
C ALA A 132 -10.25 -1.69 9.62
N LEU A 133 -9.41 -0.78 10.13
CA LEU A 133 -8.47 -1.04 11.22
C LEU A 133 -9.05 -0.77 12.61
N GLY A 134 -10.35 -0.49 12.71
CA GLY A 134 -11.03 -0.32 13.99
C GLY A 134 -10.82 -1.55 14.88
N GLY A 135 -10.14 -1.37 16.01
CA GLY A 135 -9.82 -2.46 16.94
C GLY A 135 -8.63 -3.35 16.54
N VAL A 136 -8.00 -3.13 15.38
CA VAL A 136 -6.80 -3.88 14.99
C VAL A 136 -5.59 -3.39 15.81
N PRO A 137 -4.94 -4.27 16.58
CA PRO A 137 -3.83 -3.91 17.46
C PRO A 137 -2.59 -3.46 16.68
N MET A 138 -1.91 -2.46 17.23
CA MET A 138 -0.62 -2.00 16.71
C MET A 138 0.48 -2.99 17.11
N VAL A 139 1.25 -3.47 16.14
CA VAL A 139 2.40 -4.36 16.34
C VAL A 139 3.73 -3.64 16.30
N THR A 140 3.72 -2.32 16.08
CA THR A 140 4.89 -1.46 16.26
C THR A 140 4.61 -0.35 17.25
N ASP A 141 5.66 0.23 17.82
CA ASP A 141 5.58 1.51 18.51
C ASP A 141 5.55 2.70 17.54
N SER A 142 5.49 3.93 18.07
CA SER A 142 5.48 5.17 17.30
C SER A 142 6.79 5.44 16.53
N ALA A 143 7.90 4.81 16.92
CA ALA A 143 9.17 4.85 16.21
C ALA A 143 9.31 3.72 15.17
N GLY A 144 8.24 2.94 14.95
CA GLY A 144 8.22 1.81 14.04
C GLY A 144 9.03 0.60 14.53
N GLN A 145 9.33 0.49 15.83
CA GLN A 145 9.92 -0.71 16.44
C GLN A 145 8.90 -1.81 16.60
N LEU A 146 9.26 -3.02 16.19
CA LEU A 146 8.38 -4.18 16.31
C LEU A 146 8.22 -4.63 17.76
N LEU A 147 6.97 -4.78 18.17
CA LEU A 147 6.56 -5.31 19.46
C LEU A 147 6.38 -6.83 19.32
N LEU A 148 7.48 -7.59 19.37
CA LEU A 148 7.50 -9.02 19.05
C LEU A 148 6.52 -9.86 19.88
N GLU A 149 6.41 -9.59 21.18
CA GLU A 149 5.44 -10.28 22.05
C GLU A 149 4.00 -10.06 21.60
N ARG A 150 3.72 -8.86 21.10
CA ARG A 150 2.40 -8.51 20.55
C ARG A 150 2.16 -9.14 19.20
N VAL A 151 3.20 -9.31 18.36
CA VAL A 151 3.08 -10.10 17.13
C VAL A 151 2.77 -11.56 17.46
N ALA A 152 3.50 -12.13 18.42
CA ALA A 152 3.33 -13.53 18.83
C ALA A 152 1.94 -13.80 19.44
N SER A 153 1.43 -12.90 20.30
CA SER A 153 0.12 -13.06 20.93
C SER A 153 -1.06 -13.04 19.94
N LEU A 154 -0.84 -12.51 18.74
CA LEU A 154 -1.83 -12.53 17.66
C LEU A 154 -1.85 -13.85 16.89
N ALA A 155 -0.97 -14.81 17.20
CA ALA A 155 -0.90 -16.11 16.53
C ALA A 155 -1.08 -16.01 14.99
N PRO A 156 -0.22 -15.24 14.28
CA PRO A 156 -0.33 -15.08 12.84
C PRO A 156 -0.01 -16.39 12.12
N ASP A 157 -0.56 -16.56 10.92
CA ASP A 157 -0.17 -17.62 9.98
C ASP A 157 0.72 -17.09 8.84
N LEU A 158 0.84 -15.76 8.73
CA LEU A 158 1.77 -15.07 7.84
C LEU A 158 2.11 -13.69 8.43
N ILE A 159 3.39 -13.33 8.39
CA ILE A 159 3.87 -11.97 8.66
C ILE A 159 4.38 -11.39 7.34
N VAL A 160 3.92 -10.19 6.98
CA VAL A 160 4.40 -9.45 5.81
C VAL A 160 5.02 -8.12 6.25
N THR A 161 6.19 -7.81 5.72
CA THR A 161 6.91 -6.57 5.99
C THR A 161 7.87 -6.25 4.85
N ALA A 162 8.43 -5.04 4.87
CA ALA A 162 9.57 -4.69 4.04
C ALA A 162 10.78 -4.33 4.91
N ASP A 163 11.96 -4.45 4.32
CA ASP A 163 13.22 -4.06 4.93
C ASP A 163 14.19 -3.50 3.88
N TRP A 164 15.13 -2.69 4.33
CA TRP A 164 16.16 -2.12 3.47
C TRP A 164 17.19 -3.17 3.07
N ALA A 165 17.51 -3.24 1.77
CA ALA A 165 18.60 -4.09 1.30
C ALA A 165 19.98 -3.68 1.84
N ASP A 166 20.16 -2.40 2.18
CA ASP A 166 21.42 -1.91 2.78
C ASP A 166 21.50 -2.34 4.25
N PRO A 167 22.45 -3.21 4.64
CA PRO A 167 22.59 -3.70 6.01
C PRO A 167 22.99 -2.60 7.01
N LYS A 168 23.44 -1.44 6.53
CA LYS A 168 23.73 -0.27 7.40
C LYS A 168 22.46 0.40 7.89
N MET A 169 21.35 0.21 7.18
CA MET A 169 20.04 0.66 7.63
C MET A 169 19.51 -0.30 8.69
N ARG A 170 18.65 0.23 9.55
CA ARG A 170 17.99 -0.57 10.58
C ARG A 170 17.19 -1.71 9.94
N GLN A 171 17.52 -2.93 10.37
CA GLN A 171 16.93 -4.17 9.88
C GLN A 171 15.77 -4.65 10.75
N VAL A 172 14.86 -5.38 10.13
CA VAL A 172 13.80 -6.16 10.76
C VAL A 172 14.43 -7.39 11.45
N PRO A 173 13.99 -7.76 12.67
CA PRO A 173 14.50 -8.94 13.38
C PRO A 173 13.94 -10.25 12.79
N TYR A 174 14.35 -10.60 11.56
CA TYR A 174 13.80 -11.73 10.79
C TYR A 174 13.83 -13.06 11.54
N ASP A 175 14.94 -13.40 12.19
CA ASP A 175 15.06 -14.66 12.94
C ASP A 175 14.03 -14.80 14.07
N LYS A 176 13.65 -13.67 14.69
CA LYS A 176 12.61 -13.65 15.73
C LYS A 176 11.22 -13.73 15.12
N LEU A 177 10.98 -13.09 13.97
CA LEU A 177 9.68 -13.15 13.29
C LEU A 177 9.40 -14.54 12.69
N ARG A 178 10.40 -15.16 12.05
CA ARG A 178 10.24 -16.50 11.45
C ARG A 178 9.99 -17.59 12.50
N ALA A 179 10.41 -17.36 13.75
CA ALA A 179 10.11 -18.23 14.87
C ALA A 179 8.63 -18.11 15.33
N ILE A 180 7.95 -17.02 14.99
CA ILE A 180 6.53 -16.79 15.29
C ILE A 180 5.65 -17.38 14.18
N ALA A 181 5.93 -17.04 12.91
CA ALA A 181 5.17 -17.49 11.74
C ALA A 181 5.99 -17.35 10.45
N PRO A 182 5.59 -18.00 9.33
CA PRO A 182 6.15 -17.70 8.01
C PRO A 182 6.21 -16.19 7.78
N THR A 183 7.40 -15.68 7.46
CA THR A 183 7.64 -14.23 7.38
C THR A 183 8.16 -13.88 5.98
N ALA A 184 7.37 -13.12 5.23
CA ALA A 184 7.78 -12.58 3.95
C ALA A 184 8.32 -11.15 4.13
N VAL A 185 9.62 -10.98 3.90
CA VAL A 185 10.30 -9.69 3.97
C VAL A 185 10.65 -9.24 2.55
N PHE A 186 10.09 -8.12 2.11
CA PHE A 186 10.31 -7.57 0.77
C PHE A 186 11.32 -6.44 0.77
N THR A 187 11.97 -6.22 -0.36
CA THR A 187 12.98 -5.16 -0.49
C THR A 187 12.33 -3.78 -0.49
N ARG A 188 12.86 -2.90 0.34
CA ARG A 188 12.69 -1.45 0.23
C ARG A 188 13.93 -0.88 -0.45
N GLU A 189 13.78 -0.46 -1.70
CA GLU A 189 14.89 0.07 -2.50
C GLU A 189 15.08 1.58 -2.36
N GLN A 190 14.00 2.32 -2.08
CA GLN A 190 14.01 3.79 -2.06
C GLN A 190 13.35 4.33 -0.78
N ALA A 191 13.77 5.51 -0.34
CA ALA A 191 13.17 6.21 0.80
C ALA A 191 11.71 6.57 0.53
N ALA A 192 11.47 7.15 -0.65
CA ALA A 192 10.16 7.33 -1.26
C ALA A 192 9.39 6.02 -1.50
N GLY A 193 10.05 4.87 -1.39
CA GLY A 193 9.48 3.54 -1.59
C GLY A 193 9.18 3.22 -3.05
N ASN A 194 9.21 1.93 -3.39
CA ASN A 194 8.68 1.42 -4.64
C ASN A 194 7.32 0.76 -4.35
N TRP A 195 6.27 1.59 -4.20
CA TRP A 195 4.98 1.12 -3.67
C TRP A 195 4.30 0.10 -4.61
N ARG A 196 4.53 0.18 -5.92
CA ARG A 196 3.94 -0.75 -6.90
C ARG A 196 4.53 -2.15 -6.76
N ASP A 197 5.84 -2.23 -6.58
CA ASP A 197 6.54 -3.51 -6.44
C ASP A 197 6.30 -4.12 -5.06
N GLN A 198 6.28 -3.30 -4.00
CA GLN A 198 5.86 -3.75 -2.66
C GLN A 198 4.42 -4.26 -2.66
N ALA A 199 3.50 -3.57 -3.35
CA ALA A 199 2.12 -4.04 -3.49
C ALA A 199 2.06 -5.38 -4.25
N THR A 200 2.82 -5.51 -5.34
CA THR A 200 2.93 -6.74 -6.14
C THR A 200 3.46 -7.90 -5.31
N ALA A 201 4.53 -7.68 -4.57
CA ALA A 201 5.13 -8.70 -3.71
C ALA A 201 4.18 -9.11 -2.57
N THR A 202 3.55 -8.14 -1.91
CA THR A 202 2.55 -8.37 -0.86
C THR A 202 1.36 -9.18 -1.38
N ALA A 203 0.78 -8.78 -2.51
CA ALA A 203 -0.32 -9.51 -3.15
C ALA A 203 0.09 -10.93 -3.54
N GLY A 204 1.32 -11.12 -4.01
CA GLY A 204 1.88 -12.44 -4.30
C GLY A 204 2.01 -13.34 -3.07
N ALA A 205 2.38 -12.79 -1.91
CA ALA A 205 2.45 -13.53 -0.65
C ALA A 205 1.09 -13.97 -0.12
N VAL A 206 0.05 -13.15 -0.32
CA VAL A 206 -1.32 -13.50 0.11
C VAL A 206 -2.15 -14.17 -0.98
N ASN A 207 -1.53 -14.53 -2.10
CA ASN A 207 -2.15 -15.19 -3.25
C ASN A 207 -3.34 -14.39 -3.84
N GLN A 208 -3.14 -13.08 -4.01
CA GLN A 208 -4.11 -12.10 -4.53
C GLN A 208 -3.57 -11.29 -5.72
N ALA A 209 -2.68 -11.89 -6.52
CA ALA A 209 -2.10 -11.21 -7.68
C ALA A 209 -3.16 -10.74 -8.70
N ASP A 210 -4.21 -11.54 -8.93
CA ASP A 210 -5.29 -11.18 -9.86
C ASP A 210 -6.14 -10.00 -9.34
N ALA A 211 -6.42 -9.99 -8.02
CA ALA A 211 -7.12 -8.88 -7.38
C ALA A 211 -6.30 -7.58 -7.47
N LEU A 212 -4.98 -7.66 -7.28
CA LEU A 212 -4.10 -6.52 -7.49
C LEU A 212 -4.06 -6.09 -8.95
N ALA A 213 -4.02 -7.03 -9.90
CA ALA A 213 -4.02 -6.70 -11.33
C ALA A 213 -5.29 -5.93 -11.73
N ALA A 214 -6.46 -6.35 -11.21
CA ALA A 214 -7.72 -5.63 -11.40
C ALA A 214 -7.69 -4.23 -10.76
N LEU A 215 -7.16 -4.09 -9.54
CA LEU A 215 -7.00 -2.80 -8.88
C LEU A 215 -6.05 -1.88 -9.65
N ARG A 216 -4.92 -2.41 -10.12
CA ARG A 216 -3.94 -1.70 -10.94
C ARG A 216 -4.56 -1.20 -12.24
N ARG A 217 -5.42 -1.99 -12.89
CA ARG A 217 -6.16 -1.56 -14.07
C ARG A 217 -7.02 -0.33 -13.77
N LYS A 218 -7.86 -0.40 -12.71
CA LYS A 218 -8.70 0.73 -12.28
C LYS A 218 -7.88 1.99 -12.00
N TYR A 219 -6.75 1.84 -11.33
CA TYR A 219 -5.83 2.94 -11.07
C TYR A 219 -5.27 3.56 -12.36
N LEU A 220 -4.80 2.73 -13.31
CA LEU A 220 -4.25 3.21 -14.58
C LEU A 220 -5.32 3.88 -15.45
N ASP A 221 -6.52 3.33 -15.49
CA ASP A 221 -7.65 3.91 -16.23
C ASP A 221 -8.00 5.29 -15.65
N ARG A 222 -8.04 5.42 -14.33
CA ARG A 222 -8.25 6.71 -13.66
C ARG A 222 -7.14 7.71 -13.94
N ALA A 223 -5.88 7.28 -13.92
CA ALA A 223 -4.75 8.14 -14.26
C ALA A 223 -4.83 8.62 -15.72
N ALA A 224 -5.20 7.73 -16.65
CA ALA A 224 -5.39 8.08 -18.06
C ALA A 224 -6.55 9.05 -18.27
N GLU A 225 -7.67 8.86 -17.55
CA GLU A 225 -8.79 9.78 -17.56
C GLU A 225 -8.38 11.18 -17.09
N ILE A 226 -7.66 11.28 -15.96
CA ILE A 226 -7.15 12.56 -15.43
C ILE A 226 -6.22 13.22 -16.47
N ARG A 227 -5.28 12.47 -17.05
CA ARG A 227 -4.39 12.99 -18.09
C ARG A 227 -5.16 13.56 -19.29
N ARG A 228 -6.19 12.86 -19.75
CA ARG A 228 -7.02 13.31 -20.88
C ARG A 228 -7.83 14.55 -20.52
N THR A 229 -8.49 14.56 -19.37
CA THR A 229 -9.33 15.67 -18.92
C THR A 229 -8.53 16.95 -18.68
N HIS A 230 -7.29 16.82 -18.20
CA HIS A 230 -6.43 17.97 -17.87
C HIS A 230 -5.25 18.14 -18.85
N ALA A 231 -5.33 17.59 -20.06
CA ALA A 231 -4.21 17.54 -21.02
C ALA A 231 -3.59 18.91 -21.31
N ARG A 232 -4.42 19.94 -21.51
CA ARG A 232 -3.95 21.30 -21.76
C ARG A 232 -3.16 21.87 -20.58
N LEU A 233 -3.68 21.71 -19.36
CA LEU A 233 -3.01 22.19 -18.14
C LEU A 233 -1.69 21.47 -17.92
N LEU A 234 -1.66 20.15 -18.13
CA LEU A 234 -0.45 19.34 -18.00
C LEU A 234 0.61 19.67 -19.06
N ALA A 235 0.21 20.15 -20.26
CA ALA A 235 1.13 20.57 -21.31
C ALA A 235 1.71 21.98 -21.08
N GLU A 236 0.91 22.89 -20.52
CA GLU A 236 1.30 24.29 -20.30
C GLU A 236 2.01 24.51 -18.95
N THR A 237 1.85 23.59 -18.00
CA THR A 237 2.34 23.73 -16.62
C THR A 237 3.44 22.73 -16.31
N ARG A 238 4.59 23.21 -15.87
CA ARG A 238 5.58 22.36 -15.19
C ARG A 238 5.19 22.23 -13.72
N TRP A 239 5.08 21.00 -13.26
CA TRP A 239 4.77 20.67 -11.88
C TRP A 239 5.83 19.71 -11.35
N ASP A 240 6.03 19.75 -10.04
CA ASP A 240 6.86 18.80 -9.31
C ASP A 240 6.19 18.48 -7.97
N ILE A 241 6.48 17.32 -7.41
CA ILE A 241 5.98 16.91 -6.11
C ILE A 241 7.09 17.14 -5.10
N VAL A 242 6.77 17.93 -4.08
CA VAL A 242 7.67 18.24 -2.98
C VAL A 242 7.09 17.69 -1.70
N ASP A 243 7.87 16.90 -0.97
CA ASP A 243 7.60 16.60 0.44
C ASP A 243 8.51 17.44 1.32
N ALA A 244 7.95 17.96 2.40
CA ALA A 244 8.62 18.91 3.26
C ALA A 244 8.44 18.48 4.72
N SER A 245 9.55 18.20 5.39
CA SER A 245 9.55 17.86 6.82
C SER A 245 10.53 18.76 7.57
N GLN A 246 10.01 19.64 8.43
CA GLN A 246 10.72 20.66 9.24
C GLN A 246 11.83 21.42 8.49
N ASN A 247 12.99 20.80 8.26
CA ASN A 247 14.17 21.38 7.61
C ASN A 247 14.68 20.60 6.37
N VAL A 248 13.95 19.59 5.90
CA VAL A 248 14.30 18.78 4.73
C VAL A 248 13.20 18.90 3.68
N TRP A 249 13.63 19.07 2.43
CA TRP A 249 12.78 19.16 1.25
C TRP A 249 13.19 18.07 0.27
N ASP A 250 12.28 17.16 -0.01
CA ASP A 250 12.49 16.07 -0.96
C ASP A 250 11.71 16.37 -2.24
N LEU A 251 12.42 16.32 -3.37
CA LEU A 251 11.85 16.46 -4.70
C LEU A 251 11.66 15.09 -5.34
N TYR A 252 10.45 14.79 -5.80
CA TYR A 252 10.14 13.50 -6.40
C TYR A 252 10.32 13.58 -7.92
N SER A 253 11.40 12.99 -8.42
CA SER A 253 11.62 12.90 -9.87
C SER A 253 10.44 12.26 -10.61
N SER A 254 10.29 12.57 -11.90
CA SER A 254 9.32 11.90 -12.78
C SER A 254 9.53 10.39 -12.89
N THR A 255 10.72 9.90 -12.57
CA THR A 255 11.05 8.47 -12.51
C THR A 255 10.76 7.83 -11.16
N SER A 256 10.45 8.62 -10.14
CA SER A 256 10.11 8.11 -8.81
C SER A 256 8.71 7.50 -8.80
N SER A 257 8.46 6.67 -7.79
CA SER A 257 7.16 5.99 -7.63
C SER A 257 5.97 6.96 -7.46
N HIS A 258 6.23 8.16 -6.95
CA HIS A 258 5.24 9.23 -6.70
C HIS A 258 5.18 10.26 -7.85
N GLY A 259 6.33 10.68 -8.38
CA GLY A 259 6.38 11.66 -9.48
C GLY A 259 5.88 11.10 -10.80
N GLY A 260 6.06 9.80 -11.04
CA GLY A 260 5.65 9.12 -12.28
C GLY A 260 4.16 8.79 -12.41
N VAL A 261 3.27 9.39 -11.63
CA VAL A 261 1.83 9.05 -11.64
C VAL A 261 1.10 9.68 -12.83
N LEU A 262 1.42 10.94 -13.12
CA LEU A 262 0.74 11.74 -14.15
C LEU A 262 1.63 12.07 -15.36
N THR A 263 2.92 11.72 -15.31
CA THR A 263 3.83 11.74 -16.48
C THR A 263 3.77 10.42 -17.23
#